data_AF-A0A0F8YLJ7-F1
#
_entry.id   AF-A0A0F8YLJ7-F1
#
_cell.length_a   1.000
_cell.length_b   1.000
_cell.length_c   1.000
_cell.angle_alpha   90.00
_cell.angle_beta   90.00
_cell.angle_gamma   90.00
#
_symmetry.space_group_name_H-M   'P 1'
#
loop_
_entity.id
_entity.type
_entity.pdbx_description
1 polymer ?
#
loop_
_entity_poly.entity_id
_entity_poly.type
_entity_poly.pdbx_seq_one_letter_code
_entity_poly.pdbx_strand_id
1 'polypeptide(L)'
;MTIEDILESLLKKDFSDVSEFSLDFLKRNQRGNIENNFKYLHTLGMKAGKIAKHVHILGMKEEVLMNNYNNLIGLGISNEKIMNRAGLLGFTQKTIDTHFRNLRKLKISPQKIASRAGLLEMNPKTIQEHYKNLSNLGIKSQKISTNAQLLGRNPKTIQENYDNLIRLKISRKKIASHPELLGMKQNTIQKNYNKLINLGISPQKINTQIHLLSANSKTIKKKYVSLIKLGISPNKITIQAGLLGMDIKTIQKNYDNLRSLGVIHRKINTYSLLL
;
A
#
# COMPACT_ATOMS: atom_id res chain seq x y z
N MET A 1 -36.41 7.93 -26.09
CA MET A 1 -35.71 7.28 -24.97
C MET A 1 -34.74 8.29 -24.42
N THR A 2 -34.93 8.68 -23.16
CA THR A 2 -34.08 9.66 -22.46
C THR A 2 -32.76 9.01 -22.03
N ILE A 3 -31.78 9.81 -21.61
CA ILE A 3 -30.52 9.29 -21.04
C ILE A 3 -30.82 8.51 -19.76
N GLU A 4 -31.78 8.97 -18.97
CA GLU A 4 -32.27 8.31 -17.77
C GLU A 4 -32.83 6.92 -18.07
N ASP A 5 -33.73 6.81 -19.05
CA ASP A 5 -34.30 5.51 -19.45
C ASP A 5 -33.20 4.51 -19.85
N ILE A 6 -32.20 4.99 -20.60
CA ILE A 6 -31.04 4.18 -21.00
C ILE A 6 -30.24 3.74 -19.77
N LEU A 7 -29.91 4.68 -18.88
CA LEU A 7 -29.12 4.37 -17.69
C LEU A 7 -29.85 3.47 -16.70
N GLU A 8 -31.16 3.64 -16.50
CA GLU A 8 -31.99 2.77 -15.67
C GLU A 8 -31.99 1.34 -16.20
N SER A 9 -32.13 1.18 -17.52
CA SER A 9 -32.07 -0.14 -18.18
C SER A 9 -30.71 -0.82 -18.00
N LEU A 10 -29.60 -0.07 -18.17
CA LEU A 10 -28.24 -0.61 -18.11
C LEU A 10 -27.76 -0.88 -16.67
N LEU A 11 -27.99 0.05 -15.75
CA LEU A 11 -27.49 -0.01 -14.37
C LEU A 11 -28.44 -0.73 -13.43
N LYS A 12 -29.73 -0.83 -13.77
CA LYS A 12 -30.76 -1.49 -12.96
C LYS A 12 -30.74 -0.92 -11.53
N LYS A 13 -30.64 -1.80 -10.53
CA LYS A 13 -30.54 -1.41 -9.11
C LYS A 13 -29.38 -0.45 -8.80
N ASP A 14 -28.31 -0.45 -9.59
CA ASP A 14 -27.15 0.40 -9.36
C ASP A 14 -27.38 1.83 -9.90
N PHE A 15 -28.50 2.12 -10.58
CA PHE A 15 -28.85 3.46 -11.04
C PHE A 15 -28.99 4.45 -9.87
N SER A 16 -29.42 3.98 -8.69
CA SER A 16 -29.52 4.81 -7.48
C SER A 16 -28.17 5.38 -7.01
N ASP A 17 -27.04 4.81 -7.46
CA ASP A 17 -25.70 5.29 -7.15
C ASP A 17 -25.26 6.44 -8.10
N VAL A 18 -26.05 6.75 -9.14
CA VAL A 18 -25.79 7.87 -10.04
C VAL A 18 -26.20 9.16 -9.35
N SER A 19 -25.21 10.01 -9.04
CA SER A 19 -25.49 11.34 -8.50
C SER A 19 -26.19 12.22 -9.55
N GLU A 20 -27.12 13.06 -9.13
CA GLU A 20 -27.77 14.09 -9.95
C GLU A 20 -26.76 14.92 -10.75
N PHE A 21 -25.70 15.40 -10.09
CA PHE A 21 -24.61 16.13 -10.75
C PHE A 21 -23.99 15.37 -11.93
N SER A 22 -23.72 14.07 -11.77
CA SER A 22 -23.10 13.26 -12.83
C SER A 22 -24.06 12.98 -13.98
N LEU A 23 -25.36 12.82 -13.68
CA LEU A 23 -26.40 12.67 -14.68
C LEU A 23 -26.54 13.96 -15.52
N ASP A 24 -26.62 15.11 -14.86
CA ASP A 24 -26.67 16.41 -15.52
C ASP A 24 -25.43 16.70 -16.35
N PHE A 25 -24.25 16.36 -15.81
CA PHE A 25 -23.01 16.47 -16.56
C PHE A 25 -23.05 15.61 -17.82
N LEU A 26 -23.50 14.35 -17.72
CA LEU A 26 -23.62 13.45 -18.86
C LEU A 26 -24.58 14.00 -19.91
N LYS A 27 -25.77 14.47 -19.51
CA LYS A 27 -26.76 15.07 -20.43
C LYS A 27 -26.19 16.23 -21.23
N ARG A 28 -25.41 17.10 -20.58
CA ARG A 28 -24.81 18.28 -21.22
C ARG A 28 -23.58 17.97 -22.08
N ASN A 29 -22.90 16.86 -21.79
CA ASN A 29 -21.58 16.55 -22.37
C ASN A 29 -21.52 15.23 -23.13
N GLN A 30 -22.66 14.62 -23.45
CA GLN A 30 -22.70 13.40 -24.24
C GLN A 30 -22.13 13.65 -25.64
N ARG A 31 -21.08 12.90 -25.98
CA ARG A 31 -20.41 12.93 -27.29
C ARG A 31 -20.27 11.55 -27.93
N GLY A 32 -20.59 10.49 -27.18
CA GLY A 32 -20.55 9.10 -27.66
C GLY A 32 -21.82 8.32 -27.35
N ASN A 33 -21.80 7.04 -27.70
CA ASN A 33 -22.90 6.13 -27.45
C ASN A 33 -22.77 5.51 -26.04
N ILE A 34 -23.72 5.83 -25.17
CA ILE A 34 -23.74 5.40 -23.76
C ILE A 34 -23.80 3.87 -23.64
N GLU A 35 -24.61 3.21 -24.47
CA GLU A 35 -24.78 1.75 -24.42
C GLU A 35 -23.52 1.02 -24.88
N ASN A 36 -22.86 1.50 -25.95
CA ASN A 36 -21.62 0.92 -26.44
C ASN A 36 -20.49 1.09 -25.44
N ASN A 37 -20.32 2.29 -24.87
CA ASN A 37 -19.34 2.53 -23.82
C ASN A 37 -19.62 1.68 -22.58
N PHE A 38 -20.89 1.48 -22.21
CA PHE A 38 -21.27 0.60 -21.11
C PHE A 38 -20.87 -0.85 -21.39
N LYS A 39 -21.23 -1.38 -22.56
CA LYS A 39 -20.86 -2.74 -22.99
C LYS A 39 -19.34 -2.93 -23.02
N TYR A 40 -18.60 -1.94 -23.53
CA TYR A 40 -17.15 -1.95 -23.56
C TYR A 40 -16.55 -2.03 -22.15
N LEU A 41 -16.91 -1.11 -21.25
CA LEU A 41 -16.41 -1.10 -19.88
C LEU A 41 -16.81 -2.36 -19.10
N HIS A 42 -18.02 -2.86 -19.33
CA HIS A 42 -18.49 -4.10 -18.72
C HIS A 42 -17.68 -5.32 -19.21
N THR A 43 -17.37 -5.37 -20.52
CA THR A 43 -16.52 -6.44 -21.11
C THR A 43 -15.09 -6.39 -20.56
N LEU A 44 -14.57 -5.21 -20.27
CA LEU A 44 -13.28 -5.05 -19.56
C LEU A 44 -13.34 -5.45 -18.07
N GLY A 45 -14.52 -5.79 -17.55
CA GLY A 45 -14.72 -6.25 -16.17
C GLY A 45 -15.12 -5.14 -15.19
N MET A 46 -15.52 -3.96 -15.66
CA MET A 46 -16.09 -2.93 -14.79
C MET A 46 -17.51 -3.30 -14.36
N LYS A 47 -17.75 -3.37 -13.06
CA LYS A 47 -19.07 -3.66 -12.49
C LYS A 47 -20.02 -2.46 -12.69
N ALA A 48 -21.32 -2.73 -12.89
CA ALA A 48 -22.34 -1.70 -13.07
C ALA A 48 -22.33 -0.65 -11.94
N GLY A 49 -22.31 -1.05 -10.66
CA GLY A 49 -22.19 -0.09 -9.54
C GLY A 49 -20.90 0.74 -9.52
N LYS A 50 -19.83 0.30 -10.20
CA LYS A 50 -18.64 1.13 -10.41
C LYS A 50 -18.86 2.13 -11.56
N ILE A 51 -19.51 1.70 -12.63
CA ILE A 51 -19.90 2.57 -13.75
C ILE A 51 -20.86 3.65 -13.28
N ALA A 52 -21.87 3.32 -12.45
CA ALA A 52 -22.83 4.27 -11.90
C ALA A 52 -22.15 5.47 -11.21
N LYS A 53 -21.10 5.20 -10.42
CA LYS A 53 -20.30 6.23 -9.71
C LYS A 53 -19.42 7.08 -10.62
N HIS A 54 -19.24 6.65 -11.86
CA HIS A 54 -18.42 7.32 -12.88
C HIS A 54 -19.17 7.43 -14.22
N VAL A 55 -20.49 7.64 -14.16
CA VAL A 55 -21.38 7.53 -15.34
C VAL A 55 -21.02 8.52 -16.45
N HIS A 56 -20.38 9.65 -16.11
CA HIS A 56 -19.89 10.64 -17.07
C HIS A 56 -18.91 10.06 -18.10
N ILE A 57 -18.19 8.97 -17.78
CA ILE A 57 -17.29 8.27 -18.71
C ILE A 57 -18.07 7.70 -19.90
N LEU A 58 -19.34 7.30 -19.70
CA LEU A 58 -20.19 6.78 -20.77
C LEU A 58 -20.52 7.82 -21.85
N GLY A 59 -20.41 9.11 -21.52
CA GLY A 59 -20.63 10.20 -22.47
C GLY A 59 -19.45 10.46 -23.39
N MET A 60 -18.28 9.87 -23.15
CA MET A 60 -17.07 10.10 -23.94
C MET A 60 -17.22 9.54 -25.35
N LYS A 61 -16.52 10.14 -26.33
CA LYS A 61 -16.35 9.50 -27.64
C LYS A 61 -15.67 8.14 -27.44
N GLU A 62 -16.15 7.10 -28.12
CA GLU A 62 -15.66 5.72 -27.96
C GLU A 62 -14.14 5.64 -28.17
N GLU A 63 -13.63 6.25 -29.24
CA GLU A 63 -12.19 6.31 -29.54
C GLU A 63 -11.38 6.93 -28.40
N VAL A 64 -11.88 8.00 -27.77
CA VAL A 64 -11.19 8.66 -26.66
C VAL A 64 -11.14 7.76 -25.44
N LEU A 65 -12.24 7.06 -25.13
CA LEU A 65 -12.29 6.12 -24.02
C LEU A 65 -11.33 4.94 -24.24
N MET A 66 -11.31 4.39 -25.45
CA MET A 66 -10.39 3.31 -25.82
C MET A 66 -8.93 3.76 -25.78
N ASN A 67 -8.61 4.95 -26.30
CA ASN A 67 -7.27 5.51 -26.26
C ASN A 67 -6.81 5.78 -24.82
N ASN A 68 -7.68 6.31 -23.96
CA ASN A 68 -7.38 6.51 -22.55
C ASN A 68 -7.10 5.18 -21.84
N TYR A 69 -7.90 4.14 -22.11
CA TYR A 69 -7.65 2.80 -21.58
C TYR A 69 -6.29 2.24 -22.05
N ASN A 70 -6.02 2.29 -23.36
CA ASN A 70 -4.78 1.78 -23.95
C ASN A 70 -3.54 2.54 -23.43
N ASN A 71 -3.64 3.85 -23.23
CA ASN A 71 -2.57 4.64 -22.63
C ASN A 71 -2.25 4.16 -21.20
N LEU A 72 -3.27 3.91 -20.37
CA LEU A 72 -3.07 3.41 -19.01
C LEU A 72 -2.43 2.00 -19.00
N ILE A 73 -2.83 1.13 -19.94
CA ILE A 73 -2.19 -0.17 -20.15
C ILE A 73 -0.73 -0.01 -20.57
N GLY A 74 -0.43 0.93 -21.49
CA GLY A 74 0.93 1.26 -21.92
C GLY A 74 1.83 1.76 -20.78
N LEU A 75 1.26 2.38 -19.76
CA LEU A 75 1.97 2.76 -18.53
C LEU A 75 2.18 1.59 -17.55
N GLY A 76 1.77 0.38 -17.91
CA GLY A 76 1.90 -0.84 -17.11
C GLY A 76 0.84 -0.99 -16.00
N ILE A 77 -0.25 -0.21 -16.04
CA ILE A 77 -1.36 -0.33 -15.08
C ILE A 77 -2.20 -1.54 -15.50
N SER A 78 -2.41 -2.50 -14.58
CA SER A 78 -3.21 -3.68 -14.89
C SER A 78 -4.68 -3.33 -15.12
N ASN A 79 -5.36 -4.09 -15.99
CA ASN A 79 -6.79 -3.93 -16.25
C ASN A 79 -7.62 -3.87 -14.95
N GLU A 80 -7.39 -4.80 -14.02
CA GLU A 80 -8.04 -4.82 -12.70
C GLU A 80 -7.91 -3.48 -11.96
N LYS A 81 -6.74 -2.83 -12.02
CA LYS A 81 -6.53 -1.53 -11.37
C LYS A 81 -7.25 -0.41 -12.08
N ILE A 82 -7.26 -0.40 -13.41
CA ILE A 82 -7.98 0.60 -14.20
C ILE A 82 -9.48 0.49 -13.88
N MET A 83 -10.05 -0.71 -13.86
CA MET A 83 -11.48 -0.91 -13.56
C MET A 83 -11.83 -0.47 -12.12
N ASN A 84 -10.95 -0.73 -11.16
CA ASN A 84 -11.12 -0.25 -9.78
C ASN A 84 -10.91 1.27 -9.63
N ARG A 85 -10.22 1.90 -10.58
CA ARG A 85 -9.87 3.33 -10.64
C ARG A 85 -10.44 3.97 -11.90
N ALA A 86 -11.74 3.76 -12.14
CA ALA A 86 -12.43 4.21 -13.34
C ALA A 86 -12.24 5.71 -13.63
N GLY A 87 -12.07 6.55 -12.60
CA GLY A 87 -11.76 7.98 -12.76
C GLY A 87 -10.54 8.26 -13.64
N LEU A 88 -9.56 7.34 -13.70
CA LEU A 88 -8.41 7.44 -14.60
C LEU A 88 -8.79 7.52 -16.08
N LEU A 89 -9.86 6.85 -16.49
CA LEU A 89 -10.34 6.85 -17.88
C LEU A 89 -10.93 8.19 -18.30
N GLY A 90 -11.33 9.03 -17.34
CA GLY A 90 -11.84 10.38 -17.60
C GLY A 90 -10.74 11.42 -17.86
N PHE A 91 -9.48 11.12 -17.55
CA PHE A 91 -8.37 12.05 -17.79
C PHE A 91 -7.86 11.97 -19.23
N THR A 92 -7.49 13.12 -19.78
CA THR A 92 -6.77 13.16 -21.06
C THR A 92 -5.38 12.55 -20.94
N GLN A 93 -4.84 12.02 -22.04
CA GLN A 93 -3.46 11.54 -22.11
C GLN A 93 -2.46 12.60 -21.62
N LYS A 94 -2.61 13.86 -22.05
CA LYS A 94 -1.77 14.99 -21.60
C LYS A 94 -1.77 15.15 -20.07
N THR A 95 -2.93 15.00 -19.42
CA THR A 95 -3.05 15.08 -17.96
C THR A 95 -2.32 13.92 -17.30
N ILE A 96 -2.58 12.69 -17.73
CA ILE A 96 -1.92 11.49 -17.21
C ILE A 96 -0.41 11.57 -17.36
N ASP A 97 0.10 11.96 -18.54
CA ASP A 97 1.53 12.09 -18.81
C ASP A 97 2.19 13.17 -17.94
N THR A 98 1.47 14.25 -17.68
CA THR A 98 1.93 15.31 -16.78
C THR A 98 2.01 14.80 -15.34
N HIS A 99 0.99 14.10 -14.86
CA HIS A 99 0.97 13.51 -13.52
C HIS A 99 2.06 12.44 -13.37
N PHE A 100 2.24 11.59 -14.39
CA PHE A 100 3.29 10.59 -14.45
C PHE A 100 4.68 11.23 -14.37
N ARG A 101 4.96 12.24 -15.20
CA ARG A 101 6.24 12.98 -15.15
C ARG A 101 6.49 13.64 -13.80
N ASN A 102 5.46 14.20 -13.16
CA ASN A 102 5.59 14.79 -11.83
C ASN A 102 5.95 13.72 -10.78
N LEU A 103 5.34 12.54 -10.83
CA LEU A 103 5.73 11.41 -9.96
C LEU A 103 7.16 10.93 -10.24
N ARG A 104 7.59 10.93 -11.52
CA ARG A 104 8.96 10.59 -11.90
C ARG A 104 9.99 11.59 -11.35
N LYS A 105 9.66 12.88 -11.28
CA LYS A 105 10.53 13.91 -10.63
C LYS A 105 10.79 13.59 -9.15
N LEU A 106 9.85 12.90 -8.49
CA LEU A 106 10.01 12.41 -7.11
C LEU A 106 10.77 11.06 -7.02
N LYS A 107 11.41 10.63 -8.11
CA LYS A 107 12.16 9.38 -8.24
C LYS A 107 11.33 8.10 -8.01
N ILE A 108 10.01 8.17 -8.16
CA ILE A 108 9.12 7.00 -8.06
C ILE A 108 9.20 6.21 -9.37
N SER A 109 9.55 4.91 -9.34
CA SER A 109 9.70 4.09 -10.56
C SER A 109 8.38 3.92 -11.33
N PRO A 110 8.41 3.74 -12.66
CA PRO A 110 7.20 3.45 -13.45
C PRO A 110 6.38 2.29 -12.88
N GLN A 111 7.04 1.20 -12.50
CA GLN A 111 6.41 0.03 -11.90
C GLN A 111 5.73 0.37 -10.57
N LYS A 112 6.34 1.25 -9.76
CA LYS A 112 5.73 1.71 -8.51
C LYS A 112 4.54 2.62 -8.78
N ILE A 113 4.62 3.52 -9.76
CA ILE A 113 3.49 4.38 -10.19
C ILE A 113 2.33 3.49 -10.65
N ALA A 114 2.58 2.55 -11.55
CA ALA A 114 1.57 1.59 -12.00
C ALA A 114 0.99 0.78 -10.83
N SER A 115 1.85 0.39 -9.88
CA SER A 115 1.38 -0.31 -8.69
C SER A 115 0.47 0.54 -7.79
N ARG A 116 0.61 1.87 -7.86
CA ARG A 116 -0.09 2.90 -7.08
C ARG A 116 -0.82 3.88 -8.01
N ALA A 117 -1.54 3.36 -9.00
CA ALA A 117 -2.18 4.16 -10.06
C ALA A 117 -3.08 5.30 -9.55
N GLY A 118 -3.67 5.17 -8.34
CA GLY A 118 -4.44 6.26 -7.72
C GLY A 118 -3.64 7.56 -7.48
N LEU A 119 -2.30 7.52 -7.46
CA LEU A 119 -1.48 8.73 -7.43
C LEU A 119 -1.63 9.57 -8.71
N LEU A 120 -1.97 8.95 -9.85
CA LEU A 120 -2.22 9.66 -11.09
C LEU A 120 -3.57 10.39 -11.08
N GLU A 121 -4.49 10.06 -10.16
CA GLU A 121 -5.74 10.79 -9.97
C GLU A 121 -5.57 12.05 -9.11
N MET A 122 -4.45 12.14 -8.38
CA MET A 122 -4.22 13.23 -7.43
C MET A 122 -3.64 14.47 -8.11
N ASN A 123 -4.05 15.64 -7.62
CA ASN A 123 -3.46 16.91 -8.04
C ASN A 123 -1.94 16.91 -7.71
N PRO A 124 -1.06 17.26 -8.68
CA PRO A 124 0.38 17.33 -8.44
C PRO A 124 0.79 18.23 -7.27
N LYS A 125 0.08 19.34 -7.01
CA LYS A 125 0.34 20.21 -5.87
C LYS A 125 0.10 19.49 -4.54
N THR A 126 -1.00 18.75 -4.42
CA THR A 126 -1.30 17.93 -3.24
C THR A 126 -0.23 16.86 -3.01
N ILE A 127 0.25 16.19 -4.07
CA ILE A 127 1.35 15.23 -3.95
C ILE A 127 2.62 15.90 -3.41
N GLN A 128 2.94 17.11 -3.88
CA GLN A 128 4.11 17.86 -3.41
C GLN A 128 3.99 18.28 -1.94
N GLU A 129 2.81 18.71 -1.51
CA GLU A 129 2.53 19.01 -0.11
C GLU A 129 2.68 17.76 0.77
N HIS A 130 2.13 16.63 0.33
CA HIS A 130 2.29 15.35 1.03
C HIS A 130 3.76 14.93 1.10
N TYR A 131 4.52 15.13 0.02
CA TYR A 131 5.95 14.88 -0.01
C TYR A 131 6.72 15.76 0.98
N LYS A 132 6.39 17.06 1.05
CA LYS A 132 6.98 18.01 2.02
C LYS A 132 6.65 17.58 3.45
N ASN A 133 5.40 17.21 3.72
CA ASN A 133 4.99 16.71 5.04
C ASN A 133 5.79 15.48 5.47
N LEU A 134 5.97 14.49 4.58
CA LEU A 134 6.80 13.31 4.86
C LEU A 134 8.28 13.68 5.08
N SER A 135 8.79 14.64 4.31
CA SER A 135 10.16 15.14 4.46
C SER A 135 10.36 15.84 5.80
N ASN A 136 9.38 16.63 6.26
CA ASN A 136 9.40 17.30 7.57
C ASN A 136 9.42 16.30 8.75
N LEU A 137 8.91 15.09 8.55
CA LEU A 137 9.04 13.99 9.53
C LEU A 137 10.43 13.33 9.53
N GLY A 138 11.38 13.86 8.74
CA GLY A 138 12.75 13.37 8.62
C GLY A 138 12.92 12.20 7.64
N ILE A 139 11.89 11.87 6.85
CA ILE A 139 11.95 10.75 5.90
C ILE A 139 12.74 11.19 4.66
N LYS A 140 13.81 10.45 4.34
CA LYS A 140 14.64 10.73 3.17
C LYS A 140 13.86 10.50 1.87
N SER A 141 14.15 11.30 0.84
CA SER A 141 13.54 11.20 -0.50
C SER A 141 13.46 9.78 -1.07
N GLN A 142 14.56 9.02 -0.97
CA GLN A 142 14.62 7.62 -1.43
C GLN A 142 13.68 6.68 -0.66
N LYS A 143 13.44 6.96 0.63
CA LYS A 143 12.50 6.21 1.45
C LYS A 143 11.05 6.59 1.13
N ILE A 144 10.79 7.86 0.78
CA ILE A 144 9.48 8.30 0.27
C ILE A 144 9.18 7.65 -1.07
N SER A 145 10.13 7.65 -2.03
CA SER A 145 9.90 7.09 -3.37
C SER A 145 9.62 5.59 -3.34
N THR A 146 10.31 4.84 -2.49
CA THR A 146 10.07 3.40 -2.27
C THR A 146 8.74 3.13 -1.54
N ASN A 147 8.26 4.09 -0.76
CA ASN A 147 6.98 4.07 -0.03
C ASN A 147 5.94 5.05 -0.61
N ALA A 148 5.87 5.15 -1.94
CA ALA A 148 5.01 6.10 -2.63
C ALA A 148 3.51 6.04 -2.23
N GLN A 149 3.04 4.92 -1.66
CA GLN A 149 1.68 4.84 -1.11
C GLN A 149 1.38 5.90 -0.04
N LEU A 150 2.39 6.39 0.67
CA LEU A 150 2.22 7.40 1.71
C LEU A 150 1.85 8.76 1.12
N LEU A 151 2.25 9.04 -0.13
CA LEU A 151 1.84 10.25 -0.84
C LEU A 151 0.34 10.27 -1.15
N GLY A 152 -0.30 9.10 -1.19
CA GLY A 152 -1.75 9.00 -1.35
C GLY A 152 -2.54 9.04 -0.05
N ARG A 153 -1.89 9.25 1.10
CA ARG A 153 -2.54 9.27 2.41
C ARG A 153 -2.82 10.67 2.89
N ASN A 154 -3.93 10.82 3.63
CA ASN A 154 -4.24 12.05 4.35
C ASN A 154 -3.09 12.37 5.33
N PRO A 155 -2.50 13.58 5.27
CA PRO A 155 -1.42 14.01 6.17
C PRO A 155 -1.77 13.90 7.64
N LYS A 156 -3.03 14.17 8.02
CA LYS A 156 -3.50 14.02 9.40
C LYS A 156 -3.37 12.58 9.88
N THR A 157 -3.79 11.61 9.08
CA THR A 157 -3.64 10.18 9.40
C THR A 157 -2.16 9.77 9.51
N ILE A 158 -1.28 10.34 8.67
CA ILE A 158 0.16 10.10 8.78
C ILE A 158 0.71 10.65 10.11
N GLN A 159 0.30 11.86 10.50
CA GLN A 159 0.70 12.49 11.75
C GLN A 159 0.20 11.70 12.96
N GLU A 160 -1.07 11.31 12.99
CA GLU A 160 -1.62 10.49 14.08
C GLU A 160 -0.88 9.15 14.21
N ASN A 161 -0.53 8.52 13.09
CA ASN A 161 0.30 7.30 13.09
C ASN A 161 1.71 7.55 13.63
N TYR A 162 2.31 8.68 13.28
CA TYR A 162 3.61 9.11 13.78
C TYR A 162 3.56 9.30 15.31
N ASP A 163 2.58 10.05 15.82
CA ASP A 163 2.41 10.33 17.24
C ASP A 163 2.14 9.05 18.03
N ASN A 164 1.36 8.13 17.47
CA ASN A 164 1.16 6.81 18.07
C ASN A 164 2.48 6.03 18.21
N LEU A 165 3.37 6.05 17.20
CA LEU A 165 4.68 5.41 17.29
C LEU A 165 5.57 6.07 18.36
N ILE A 166 5.51 7.40 18.49
CA ILE A 166 6.22 8.13 19.56
C ILE A 166 5.72 7.70 20.94
N ARG A 167 4.40 7.58 21.13
CA ARG A 167 3.79 7.09 22.39
C ARG A 167 4.25 5.67 22.74
N LEU A 168 4.46 4.83 21.72
CA LEU A 168 5.05 3.50 21.83
C LEU A 168 6.58 3.51 22.03
N LYS A 169 7.16 4.66 22.37
CA LYS A 169 8.60 4.86 22.65
C LYS A 169 9.50 4.53 21.46
N ILE A 170 8.96 4.60 20.24
CA ILE A 170 9.76 4.49 19.01
C ILE A 170 10.36 5.85 18.68
N SER A 171 11.68 5.91 18.47
CA SER A 171 12.36 7.18 18.23
C SER A 171 12.08 7.73 16.83
N ARG A 172 12.10 9.06 16.69
CA ARG A 172 11.91 9.77 15.41
C ARG A 172 12.81 9.22 14.30
N LYS A 173 14.09 8.97 14.61
CA LYS A 173 15.08 8.40 13.69
C LYS A 173 14.69 6.98 13.21
N LYS A 174 14.09 6.17 14.09
CA LYS A 174 13.62 4.83 13.74
C LYS A 174 12.36 4.88 12.89
N ILE A 175 11.43 5.79 13.18
CA ILE A 175 10.24 6.03 12.35
C ILE A 175 10.67 6.49 10.94
N ALA A 176 11.57 7.47 10.85
CA ALA A 176 12.05 8.00 9.56
C ALA A 176 12.76 6.96 8.68
N SER A 177 13.38 5.94 9.28
CA SER A 177 14.04 4.85 8.55
C SER A 177 13.07 3.72 8.13
N HIS A 178 11.88 3.67 8.73
CA HIS A 178 10.81 2.68 8.51
C HIS A 178 9.45 3.34 8.26
N PRO A 179 9.35 4.21 7.24
CA PRO A 179 8.13 4.99 6.99
C PRO A 179 6.93 4.12 6.59
N GLU A 180 7.14 2.87 6.17
CA GLU A 180 6.07 1.91 5.91
C GLU A 180 5.10 1.73 7.09
N LEU A 181 5.58 1.94 8.33
CA LEU A 181 4.76 1.89 9.54
C LEU A 181 3.71 3.00 9.57
N LEU A 182 4.00 4.18 9.01
CA LEU A 182 3.02 5.26 8.84
C LEU A 182 1.91 4.86 7.85
N GLY A 183 2.16 3.84 7.04
CA GLY A 183 1.22 3.18 6.15
C GLY A 183 0.32 2.12 6.82
N MET A 184 0.55 1.76 8.08
CA MET A 184 -0.23 0.72 8.76
C MET A 184 -1.44 1.30 9.51
N LYS A 185 -2.38 0.44 9.89
CA LYS A 185 -3.47 0.80 10.81
C LYS A 185 -2.92 0.87 12.24
N GLN A 186 -3.28 1.89 13.02
CA GLN A 186 -2.82 2.05 14.41
C GLN A 186 -3.10 0.82 15.28
N ASN A 187 -4.33 0.29 15.21
CA ASN A 187 -4.71 -0.91 15.95
C ASN A 187 -3.85 -2.13 15.58
N THR A 188 -3.35 -2.22 14.33
CA THR A 188 -2.43 -3.30 13.94
C THR A 188 -1.06 -3.11 14.59
N ILE A 189 -0.52 -1.89 14.56
CA ILE A 189 0.77 -1.56 15.21
C ILE A 189 0.67 -1.82 16.71
N GLN A 190 -0.37 -1.34 17.38
CA GLN A 190 -0.57 -1.53 18.82
C GLN A 190 -0.68 -3.02 19.17
N LYS A 191 -1.48 -3.79 18.41
CA LYS A 191 -1.61 -5.24 18.63
C LYS A 191 -0.27 -5.95 18.44
N ASN A 192 0.52 -5.58 17.42
CA ASN A 192 1.85 -6.16 17.20
C ASN A 192 2.81 -5.78 18.33
N TYR A 193 2.82 -4.51 18.76
CA TYR A 193 3.61 -4.04 19.88
C TYR A 193 3.30 -4.81 21.17
N ASN A 194 2.02 -4.91 21.55
CA ASN A 194 1.60 -5.63 22.76
C ASN A 194 1.99 -7.11 22.70
N LYS A 195 1.93 -7.74 21.52
CA LYS A 195 2.39 -9.13 21.36
C LYS A 195 3.90 -9.28 21.58
N LEU A 196 4.71 -8.32 21.12
CA LEU A 196 6.15 -8.35 21.38
C LEU A 196 6.45 -8.17 22.88
N ILE A 197 5.72 -7.27 23.55
CA ILE A 197 5.79 -7.10 25.01
C ILE A 197 5.41 -8.40 25.72
N ASN A 198 4.33 -9.06 25.32
CA ASN A 198 3.89 -10.33 25.91
C ASN A 198 4.87 -11.49 25.65
N LEU A 199 5.74 -11.39 24.64
CA LEU A 199 6.85 -12.31 24.42
C LEU A 199 8.08 -11.98 25.27
N GLY A 200 8.02 -10.93 26.10
CA GLY A 200 9.11 -10.47 26.96
C GLY A 200 10.09 -9.51 26.28
N ILE A 201 9.76 -8.97 25.10
CA ILE A 201 10.65 -8.05 24.36
C ILE A 201 10.41 -6.63 24.89
N SER A 202 11.44 -6.01 25.47
CA SER A 202 11.31 -4.66 26.05
C SER A 202 11.04 -3.57 25.01
N PRO A 203 10.40 -2.45 25.38
CA PRO A 203 10.19 -1.29 24.50
C PRO A 203 11.48 -0.81 23.79
N GLN A 204 12.59 -0.75 24.53
CA GLN A 204 13.89 -0.36 24.00
C GLN A 204 14.34 -1.34 22.92
N LYS A 205 14.15 -2.64 23.14
CA LYS A 205 14.49 -3.66 22.14
C LYS A 205 13.59 -3.57 20.92
N ILE A 206 12.27 -3.37 21.09
CA ILE A 206 11.33 -3.14 19.98
C ILE A 206 11.77 -1.93 19.15
N ASN A 207 12.18 -0.83 19.78
CA ASN A 207 12.71 0.35 19.08
C ASN A 207 13.97 0.03 18.25
N THR A 208 14.88 -0.81 18.75
CA THR A 208 16.03 -1.27 17.96
C THR A 208 15.63 -2.20 16.81
N GLN A 209 14.64 -3.06 17.02
CA GLN A 209 14.11 -4.08 16.11
C GLN A 209 12.74 -3.69 15.52
N ILE A 210 12.62 -2.43 15.11
CA ILE A 210 11.32 -1.83 14.73
C ILE A 210 10.62 -2.55 13.57
N HIS A 211 11.38 -3.24 12.70
CA HIS A 211 10.84 -4.06 11.62
C HIS A 211 9.91 -5.18 12.11
N LEU A 212 10.02 -5.61 13.38
CA LEU A 212 9.10 -6.58 13.97
C LEU A 212 7.67 -6.03 14.10
N LEU A 213 7.49 -4.70 14.14
CA LEU A 213 6.17 -4.08 14.20
C LEU A 213 5.38 -4.23 12.90
N SER A 214 6.05 -4.34 11.75
CA SER A 214 5.41 -4.59 10.46
C SER A 214 5.25 -6.09 10.16
N ALA A 215 5.89 -6.95 10.95
CA ALA A 215 5.82 -8.40 10.75
C ALA A 215 4.44 -8.98 11.10
N ASN A 216 4.08 -10.07 10.42
CA ASN A 216 2.87 -10.82 10.73
C ASN A 216 3.00 -11.50 12.10
N SER A 217 2.12 -11.13 13.03
CA SER A 217 2.16 -11.68 14.39
C SER A 217 2.01 -13.20 14.50
N LYS A 218 1.27 -13.86 13.61
CA LYS A 218 1.19 -15.34 13.58
C LYS A 218 2.55 -15.93 13.19
N THR A 219 3.24 -15.32 12.23
CA THR A 219 4.59 -15.72 11.83
C THR A 219 5.60 -15.52 12.95
N ILE A 220 5.56 -14.38 13.66
CA ILE A 220 6.43 -14.13 14.81
C ILE A 220 6.23 -15.19 15.90
N LYS A 221 4.98 -15.52 16.24
CA LYS A 221 4.68 -16.57 17.23
C LYS A 221 5.22 -17.94 16.80
N LYS A 222 5.01 -18.33 15.53
CA LYS A 222 5.53 -19.59 14.99
C LYS A 222 7.06 -19.63 15.07
N LYS A 223 7.74 -18.55 14.64
CA LYS A 223 9.20 -18.45 14.73
C LYS A 223 9.70 -18.55 16.16
N TYR A 224 9.05 -17.85 17.10
CA TYR A 224 9.38 -17.96 18.53
C TYR A 224 9.35 -19.42 18.99
N VAL A 225 8.27 -20.16 18.71
CA VAL A 225 8.16 -21.58 19.06
C VAL A 225 9.23 -22.43 18.37
N SER A 226 9.54 -22.16 17.10
CA SER A 226 10.62 -22.87 16.39
C SER A 226 11.99 -22.62 17.01
N LEU A 227 12.29 -21.40 17.45
CA LEU A 227 13.54 -21.07 18.16
C LEU A 227 13.63 -21.82 19.50
N ILE A 228 12.53 -21.92 20.24
CA ILE A 228 12.47 -22.75 21.46
C ILE A 228 12.74 -24.23 21.13
N LYS A 229 12.17 -24.77 20.05
CA LYS A 229 12.41 -26.16 19.61
C LYS A 229 13.86 -26.42 19.19
N LEU A 230 14.54 -25.40 18.69
CA LEU A 230 15.98 -25.39 18.45
C LEU A 230 16.80 -25.32 19.75
N GLY A 231 16.13 -25.20 20.89
CA GLY A 231 16.71 -25.10 22.23
C GLY A 231 17.24 -23.71 22.56
N ILE A 232 16.90 -22.67 21.77
CA ILE A 232 17.22 -21.28 22.09
C ILE A 232 16.29 -20.82 23.22
N SER A 233 16.85 -20.37 24.34
CA SER A 233 16.04 -20.03 25.51
C SER A 233 15.16 -18.78 25.31
N PRO A 234 14.00 -18.67 25.98
CA PRO A 234 13.14 -17.48 25.94
C PRO A 234 13.90 -16.17 26.18
N ASN A 235 14.76 -16.13 27.20
CA ASN A 235 15.56 -14.96 27.56
C ASN A 235 16.54 -14.56 26.43
N LYS A 236 17.13 -15.55 25.75
CA LYS A 236 18.01 -15.26 24.62
C LYS A 236 17.23 -14.67 23.44
N ILE A 237 16.03 -15.20 23.15
CA ILE A 237 15.17 -14.69 22.08
C ILE A 237 14.77 -13.23 22.36
N THR A 238 14.44 -12.88 23.61
CA THR A 238 14.05 -11.50 23.95
C THR A 238 15.23 -10.53 23.85
N ILE A 239 16.41 -10.92 24.35
CA ILE A 239 17.65 -10.13 24.22
C ILE A 239 18.08 -10.00 22.75
N GLN A 240 17.86 -11.03 21.93
CA GLN A 240 18.20 -11.08 20.51
C GLN A 240 16.95 -11.11 19.62
N ALA A 241 15.98 -10.23 19.89
CA ALA A 241 14.69 -10.21 19.18
C ALA A 241 14.79 -10.13 17.63
N GLY A 242 15.94 -9.70 17.09
CA GLY A 242 16.21 -9.74 15.65
C GLY A 242 16.10 -11.14 15.03
N LEU A 243 16.33 -12.21 15.80
CA LEU A 243 16.12 -13.60 15.36
C LEU A 243 14.69 -13.85 14.87
N LEU A 244 13.70 -13.15 15.44
CA LEU A 244 12.30 -13.26 15.01
C LEU A 244 12.06 -12.63 13.62
N GLY A 245 12.94 -11.73 13.19
CA GLY A 245 12.94 -11.14 11.85
C GLY A 245 13.54 -12.06 10.79
N MET A 246 14.50 -12.91 11.17
CA MET A 246 15.27 -13.77 10.26
C MET A 246 14.48 -14.97 9.71
N ASP A 247 14.91 -15.49 8.57
CA ASP A 247 14.35 -16.73 8.03
C ASP A 247 14.72 -17.94 8.90
N ILE A 248 13.73 -18.77 9.22
CA ILE A 248 13.92 -19.87 10.18
C ILE A 248 14.78 -21.00 9.59
N LYS A 249 14.76 -21.22 8.27
CA LYS A 249 15.59 -22.25 7.63
C LYS A 249 17.05 -21.82 7.65
N THR A 250 17.32 -20.53 7.47
CA THR A 250 18.68 -19.98 7.64
C THR A 250 19.19 -20.18 9.06
N ILE A 251 18.37 -19.87 10.09
CA ILE A 251 18.75 -20.07 11.49
C ILE A 251 19.01 -21.56 11.77
N GLN A 252 18.14 -22.45 11.29
CA GLN A 252 18.31 -23.90 11.43
C GLN A 252 19.61 -24.38 10.79
N LYS A 253 19.89 -23.98 9.55
CA LYS A 253 21.13 -24.35 8.84
C LYS A 253 22.37 -23.86 9.58
N ASN A 254 22.36 -22.60 10.06
CA ASN A 254 23.47 -22.06 10.84
C ASN A 254 23.67 -22.83 12.16
N TYR A 255 22.56 -23.19 12.82
CA TYR A 255 22.58 -24.00 14.03
C TYR A 255 23.18 -25.41 13.77
N ASP A 256 22.75 -26.08 12.70
CA ASP A 256 23.25 -27.41 12.33
C ASP A 256 24.74 -27.38 11.96
N ASN A 257 25.18 -26.34 11.24
CA ASN A 257 26.59 -26.11 10.91
C ASN A 257 27.46 -25.91 12.17
N LEU A 258 26.98 -25.12 13.14
CA LEU A 258 27.71 -24.94 14.41
C LEU A 258 27.84 -26.27 15.16
N ARG A 259 26.79 -27.10 15.12
CA ARG A 259 26.82 -28.44 15.72
C ARG A 259 27.80 -29.37 15.01
N SER A 260 27.86 -29.35 13.67
CA SER A 260 28.83 -30.17 12.92
C SER A 260 30.28 -29.75 13.17
N LEU A 261 30.52 -28.49 13.52
CA LEU A 261 31.82 -27.96 13.95
C LEU A 261 32.14 -28.28 15.43
N GLY A 262 31.33 -29.10 16.12
CA GLY A 262 31.55 -29.51 17.50
C GLY A 262 31.14 -28.49 18.56
N VAL A 263 30.44 -27.41 18.18
CA VAL A 263 29.92 -26.44 19.16
C VAL A 263 28.74 -27.07 19.90
N ILE A 264 28.95 -27.37 21.19
CA ILE A 264 27.91 -27.97 22.04
C ILE A 264 26.72 -27.02 22.25
N HIS A 265 25.51 -27.58 22.40
CA HIS A 265 24.25 -26.85 22.50
C HIS A 265 24.27 -25.68 23.50
N ARG A 266 24.83 -25.93 24.69
CA ARG A 266 24.97 -24.91 25.75
C ARG A 266 25.79 -23.69 25.29
N LYS A 267 26.83 -23.91 24.48
CA LYS A 267 27.67 -22.86 23.92
C LYS A 267 26.95 -22.10 22.79
N ILE A 268 26.19 -22.78 21.93
CA ILE A 268 25.38 -22.12 20.89
C ILE A 268 24.40 -21.12 21.52
N ASN A 269 23.78 -21.48 22.65
CA ASN A 269 22.88 -20.60 23.40
C ASN A 269 23.56 -19.37 24.04
N THR A 270 24.86 -19.45 24.31
CA THR A 270 25.63 -18.32 24.87
C THR A 270 26.16 -17.37 23.79
N TYR A 271 26.51 -17.88 22.60
CA TYR A 271 27.07 -17.05 21.53
C TYR A 271 26.02 -16.19 20.82
N SER A 272 26.45 -15.09 20.18
CA SER A 272 25.67 -14.28 19.24
C SER A 272 25.68 -14.84 17.81
N LEU A 273 26.31 -16.02 17.60
CA LEU A 273 26.70 -16.60 16.31
C LEU A 273 25.55 -17.16 15.46
N LEU A 274 24.29 -17.03 15.89
CA LEU A 274 23.13 -17.43 15.08
C LEU A 274 22.67 -16.34 14.10
N LEU A 275 23.25 -15.13 14.20
CA LEU A 275 23.13 -14.03 13.25
C LEU A 275 24.09 -14.23 12.09
#